data_AF-A0A8J4DJW4-F1
#
_entry.id   AF-A0A8J4DJW4-F1
#
_cell.length_a   1.000
_cell.length_b   1.000
_cell.length_c   1.000
_cell.angle_alpha   90.00
_cell.angle_beta   90.00
_cell.angle_gamma   90.00
#
_symmetry.space_group_name_H-M   'P 1'
#
loop_
_entity.id
_entity.type
_entity.pdbx_description
1 polymer ?
#
loop_
_entity_poly.entity_id
_entity_poly.type
_entity_poly.pdbx_seq_one_letter_code
_entity_poly.pdbx_strand_id
1 'polypeptide(L)'
;MDTLDRIAPAAGPLLARVDEIVEYAGAPAGHPLWTQLRRVRLLPGDAVEAVAALRPDDIAAAAGPLRATRDTLADVASTLPAPGAWAGTAADAYATGRRALSTHVDALAGRAATTADLGDDLAEWMRGTRRAVAAVLADVLASAESAALPLTGAGPAELLPPDQHGAAAEVATRVLRTVADAFAAAEPLLDRTTTLSAQSPPPPAI
;
A
#
# COMPACT_ATOMS: atom_id res chain seq x y z
N MET A 1 16.05 5.97 1.93
CA MET A 1 15.64 7.11 2.76
C MET A 1 15.03 8.17 1.86
N ASP A 2 13.74 8.45 2.01
CA ASP A 2 13.04 9.48 1.25
C ASP A 2 12.74 10.75 2.08
N THR A 3 11.86 11.62 1.58
CA THR A 3 11.49 12.86 2.29
C THR A 3 10.70 12.59 3.56
N LEU A 4 9.87 11.54 3.60
CA LEU A 4 9.12 11.20 4.80
C LEU A 4 10.06 10.75 5.92
N ASP A 5 11.08 9.95 5.60
CA ASP A 5 12.08 9.50 6.58
C ASP A 5 12.86 10.67 7.22
N ARG A 6 12.96 11.80 6.53
CA ARG A 6 13.62 13.01 7.02
C ARG A 6 12.69 13.90 7.85
N ILE A 7 11.43 14.01 7.46
CA ILE A 7 10.45 14.89 8.11
C ILE A 7 9.78 14.24 9.31
N ALA A 8 9.48 12.93 9.27
CA ALA A 8 8.75 12.25 10.34
C ALA A 8 9.43 12.39 11.72
N PRO A 9 10.76 12.26 11.86
CA PRO A 9 11.43 12.50 13.14
C PRO A 9 11.27 13.95 13.65
N ALA A 10 11.27 14.93 12.75
CA ALA A 10 11.07 16.33 13.11
C ALA A 10 9.61 16.65 13.50
N ALA A 11 8.64 15.96 12.87
CA ALA A 11 7.22 16.07 13.20
C ALA A 11 6.81 15.27 14.45
N GLY A 12 7.64 14.32 14.90
CA GLY A 12 7.33 13.40 15.99
C GLY A 12 6.80 14.07 17.27
N PRO A 13 7.50 15.08 17.85
CA PRO A 13 7.02 15.76 19.05
C PRO A 13 5.66 16.44 18.88
N LEU A 14 5.40 17.03 17.70
CA LEU A 14 4.12 17.65 17.39
C LEU A 14 3.01 16.60 17.29
N LEU A 15 3.25 15.51 16.56
CA LEU A 15 2.27 14.43 16.39
C LEU A 15 1.94 13.77 17.72
N ALA A 16 2.94 13.48 18.56
CA ALA A 16 2.73 12.94 19.89
C ALA A 16 1.86 13.87 20.77
N ARG A 17 2.08 15.19 20.67
CA ARG A 17 1.25 16.16 21.40
C ARG A 17 -0.17 16.23 20.85
N VAL A 18 -0.35 16.18 19.53
CA VAL A 18 -1.67 16.15 18.90
C VAL A 18 -2.43 14.88 19.32
N ASP A 19 -1.75 13.73 19.32
CA ASP A 19 -2.32 12.44 19.72
C ASP A 19 -2.79 12.48 21.18
N GLU A 20 -1.96 12.99 22.10
CA GLU A 20 -2.33 13.17 23.51
C GLU A 20 -3.58 14.05 23.67
N ILE A 21 -3.66 15.17 22.93
CA ILE A 21 -4.81 16.08 22.99
C ILE A 21 -6.07 15.41 22.43
N VAL A 22 -5.96 14.73 21.28
CA VAL A 22 -7.10 14.08 20.62
C VAL A 22 -7.59 12.89 21.44
N GLU A 23 -6.70 12.13 22.07
CA GLU A 23 -7.05 11.02 22.95
C GLU A 23 -7.78 11.51 24.20
N TYR A 24 -7.31 12.62 24.79
CA TYR A 24 -7.84 13.14 26.04
C TYR A 24 -9.12 13.96 25.88
N ALA A 25 -9.07 14.99 25.01
CA ALA A 25 -10.12 15.98 24.84
C ALA A 25 -11.06 15.64 23.69
N GLY A 26 -10.68 14.70 22.82
CA GLY A 26 -11.41 14.42 21.59
C GLY A 26 -11.34 15.56 20.59
N ALA A 27 -12.19 15.48 19.56
CA ALA A 27 -12.41 16.60 18.65
C ALA A 27 -13.59 17.46 19.09
N PRO A 28 -13.59 18.77 18.78
CA PRO A 28 -14.75 19.64 19.00
C PRO A 28 -16.05 19.06 18.40
N ALA A 29 -17.19 19.43 18.96
CA ALA A 29 -18.49 18.97 18.47
C ALA A 29 -18.70 19.38 17.00
N GLY A 30 -19.06 18.41 16.16
CA GLY A 30 -19.25 18.63 14.71
C GLY A 30 -17.95 18.75 13.91
N HIS A 31 -16.77 18.59 14.53
CA HIS A 31 -15.50 18.71 13.83
C HIS A 31 -15.29 17.56 12.81
N PRO A 32 -14.73 17.83 11.61
CA PRO A 32 -14.46 16.80 10.59
C PRO A 32 -13.52 15.67 11.04
N LEU A 33 -12.72 15.92 12.07
CA LEU A 33 -11.80 14.94 12.67
C LEU A 33 -12.52 13.62 13.02
N TRP A 34 -13.74 13.69 13.57
CA TRP A 34 -14.51 12.49 13.90
C TRP A 34 -14.76 11.58 12.71
N THR A 35 -14.95 12.15 11.52
CA THR A 35 -15.11 11.37 10.28
C THR A 35 -13.79 10.71 9.88
N GLN A 36 -12.67 11.41 10.01
CA GLN A 36 -11.37 10.83 9.65
C GLN A 36 -10.94 9.73 10.63
N LEU A 37 -11.17 9.92 11.93
CA LEU A 37 -10.94 8.88 12.94
C LEU A 37 -11.75 7.61 12.67
N ARG A 38 -13.00 7.73 12.21
CA ARG A 38 -13.81 6.56 11.82
C ARG A 38 -13.31 5.88 10.55
N ARG A 39 -12.79 6.65 9.59
CA ARG A 39 -12.24 6.13 8.32
C ARG A 39 -10.90 5.40 8.54
N VAL A 40 -9.97 6.02 9.26
CA VAL A 40 -8.60 5.51 9.42
C VAL A 40 -8.46 4.58 10.63
N ARG A 41 -9.23 4.83 11.71
CA ARG A 41 -9.18 4.09 12.98
C ARG A 41 -7.80 4.08 13.65
N LEU A 42 -7.00 5.10 13.39
CA LEU A 42 -5.69 5.35 14.00
C LEU A 42 -5.61 6.81 14.44
N LEU A 43 -4.74 7.08 15.42
CA LEU A 43 -4.33 8.43 15.74
C LEU A 43 -3.36 8.97 14.66
N PRO A 44 -3.25 10.30 14.50
CA PRO A 44 -2.34 10.92 13.53
C PRO A 44 -0.91 10.40 13.57
N GLY A 45 -0.29 10.26 14.74
CA GLY A 45 1.08 9.72 14.87
C GLY A 45 1.19 8.28 14.38
N ASP A 46 0.30 7.40 14.86
CA ASP A 46 0.25 5.99 14.44
C ASP A 46 0.02 5.85 12.93
N ALA A 47 -0.84 6.69 12.36
CA ALA A 47 -1.13 6.69 10.93
C ALA A 47 0.10 7.08 10.10
N VAL A 48 0.88 8.07 10.56
CA VAL A 48 2.14 8.46 9.93
C VAL A 48 3.19 7.36 10.07
N GLU A 49 3.29 6.72 11.23
CA GLU A 49 4.21 5.60 11.45
C GLU A 49 3.88 4.42 10.52
N ALA A 50 2.61 4.06 10.38
CA ALA A 50 2.17 3.01 9.48
C ALA A 50 2.56 3.31 8.01
N VAL A 51 2.42 4.56 7.56
CA VAL A 51 2.87 4.97 6.22
C VAL A 51 4.40 4.98 6.11
N ALA A 52 5.11 5.41 7.15
CA ALA A 52 6.57 5.38 7.21
C ALA A 52 7.14 3.95 7.22
N ALA A 53 6.36 2.97 7.65
CA ALA A 53 6.70 1.56 7.62
C ALA A 53 6.58 0.92 6.23
N LEU A 54 5.92 1.56 5.25
CA LEU A 54 5.84 1.06 3.88
C LEU A 54 7.23 0.89 3.26
N ARG A 55 7.41 -0.17 2.45
CA ARG A 55 8.66 -0.54 1.78
C ARG A 55 8.47 -0.69 0.27
N PRO A 56 8.29 0.42 -0.47
CA PRO A 56 8.02 0.37 -1.91
C PRO A 56 9.13 -0.30 -2.72
N ASP A 57 10.38 -0.17 -2.27
CA ASP A 57 11.53 -0.71 -3.00
C ASP A 57 11.62 -2.23 -2.88
N ASP A 58 11.22 -2.81 -1.74
CA ASP A 58 11.16 -4.26 -1.55
C ASP A 58 10.11 -4.88 -2.48
N ILE A 59 8.94 -4.23 -2.63
CA ILE A 59 7.88 -4.66 -3.54
C ILE A 59 8.34 -4.54 -5.00
N ALA A 60 8.95 -3.42 -5.37
CA ALA A 60 9.44 -3.21 -6.73
C ALA A 60 10.56 -4.19 -7.11
N ALA A 61 11.44 -4.54 -6.17
CA ALA A 61 12.50 -5.53 -6.39
C ALA A 61 11.95 -6.93 -6.70
N ALA A 62 10.75 -7.27 -6.19
CA ALA A 62 10.10 -8.55 -6.45
C ALA A 62 9.56 -8.68 -7.91
N ALA A 63 9.34 -7.57 -8.62
CA ALA A 63 8.76 -7.60 -9.97
C ALA A 63 9.73 -8.18 -11.02
N GLY A 64 11.04 -7.96 -10.87
CA GLY A 64 12.06 -8.46 -11.80
C GLY A 64 12.08 -10.00 -11.90
N PRO A 65 12.22 -10.73 -10.78
CA PRO A 65 12.15 -12.19 -10.77
C PRO A 65 10.85 -12.77 -11.35
N LEU A 66 9.71 -12.11 -11.15
CA LEU A 66 8.43 -12.52 -11.73
C LEU A 66 8.41 -12.41 -13.25
N ARG A 67 8.99 -11.34 -13.81
CA ARG A 67 9.15 -11.19 -15.27
C ARG A 67 10.11 -12.22 -15.86
N ALA A 68 11.22 -12.49 -15.18
CA ALA A 68 12.13 -13.57 -15.57
C ALA A 68 11.45 -14.95 -15.55
N THR A 69 10.56 -15.17 -14.58
CA THR A 69 9.73 -16.39 -14.51
C THR A 69 8.77 -16.48 -15.69
N ARG A 70 8.07 -15.39 -16.03
CA ARG A 70 7.23 -15.31 -17.23
C ARG A 70 8.01 -15.69 -18.49
N ASP A 71 9.21 -15.12 -18.66
CA ASP A 71 10.02 -15.34 -19.85
C ASP A 71 10.50 -16.79 -19.95
N THR A 72 10.93 -17.37 -18.82
CA THR A 72 11.27 -18.79 -18.73
C THR A 72 10.09 -19.69 -19.09
N LEU A 73 8.88 -19.38 -18.60
CA LEU A 73 7.68 -20.15 -18.91
C LEU A 73 7.32 -20.06 -20.40
N ALA A 74 7.41 -18.88 -21.00
CA ALA A 74 7.18 -18.69 -22.43
C ALA A 74 8.18 -19.50 -23.28
N ASP A 75 9.45 -19.53 -22.88
CA ASP A 75 10.49 -20.34 -23.54
C ASP A 75 10.17 -21.85 -23.44
N VAL A 76 9.78 -22.34 -22.25
CA VAL A 76 9.35 -23.73 -22.05
C VAL A 76 8.18 -24.09 -22.95
N ALA A 77 7.16 -23.24 -23.07
CA ALA A 77 6.03 -23.50 -23.96
C ALA A 77 6.46 -23.62 -25.43
N SER A 78 7.41 -22.78 -25.86
CA SER A 78 7.93 -22.76 -27.23
C SER A 78 8.83 -23.94 -27.60
N THR A 79 9.48 -24.55 -26.60
CA THR A 79 10.43 -25.66 -26.79
C THR A 79 9.77 -27.04 -26.80
N LEU A 80 8.47 -27.15 -26.51
CA LEU A 80 7.74 -28.42 -26.51
C LEU A 80 7.66 -29.02 -27.93
N PRO A 81 8.35 -30.15 -28.21
CA PRO A 81 8.49 -30.66 -29.56
C PRO A 81 7.16 -31.14 -30.14
N ALA A 82 6.97 -30.94 -31.44
CA ALA A 82 5.85 -31.52 -32.15
C ALA A 82 6.03 -33.06 -32.26
N PRO A 83 4.93 -33.84 -32.42
CA PRO A 83 5.02 -35.30 -32.60
C PRO A 83 5.85 -35.72 -33.83
N GLY A 84 6.05 -34.81 -34.79
CA GLY A 84 6.83 -35.09 -36.00
C GLY A 84 6.17 -36.18 -36.85
N ALA A 85 6.93 -37.21 -37.21
CA ALA A 85 6.46 -38.36 -37.97
C ALA A 85 5.80 -39.46 -37.11
N TRP A 86 5.73 -39.28 -35.79
CA TRP A 86 5.12 -40.26 -34.89
C TRP A 86 3.59 -40.25 -35.03
N ALA A 87 3.00 -41.43 -35.23
CA ALA A 87 1.57 -41.60 -35.47
C ALA A 87 0.96 -42.71 -34.60
N GLY A 88 -0.37 -42.70 -34.48
CA GLY A 88 -1.17 -43.65 -33.70
C GLY A 88 -1.65 -43.08 -32.38
N THR A 89 -2.39 -43.89 -31.61
CA THR A 89 -3.08 -43.46 -30.37
C THR A 89 -2.13 -42.83 -29.34
N ALA A 90 -0.90 -43.30 -29.26
CA ALA A 90 0.11 -42.74 -28.36
C ALA A 90 0.58 -41.34 -28.80
N ALA A 91 0.68 -41.09 -30.11
CA ALA A 91 1.00 -39.77 -30.65
C ALA A 91 -0.14 -38.76 -30.39
N ASP A 92 -1.40 -39.21 -30.50
CA ASP A 92 -2.58 -38.38 -30.19
C ASP A 92 -2.65 -38.03 -28.69
N ALA A 93 -2.37 -39.00 -27.82
CA ALA A 93 -2.28 -38.78 -26.37
C ALA A 93 -1.18 -37.77 -26.03
N TYR A 94 0.01 -37.92 -26.62
CA TYR A 94 1.09 -36.95 -26.47
C TYR A 94 0.71 -35.54 -26.97
N ALA A 95 0.11 -35.43 -28.15
CA ALA A 95 -0.32 -34.14 -28.70
C ALA A 95 -1.38 -33.46 -27.82
N THR A 96 -2.23 -34.24 -27.15
CA THR A 96 -3.20 -33.75 -26.18
C THR A 96 -2.52 -33.26 -24.90
N GLY A 97 -1.65 -34.08 -24.30
CA GLY A 97 -0.88 -33.68 -23.12
C GLY A 97 0.01 -32.46 -23.37
N ARG A 98 0.65 -32.37 -24.54
CA ARG A 98 1.47 -31.21 -24.95
C ARG A 98 0.65 -29.92 -25.00
N ARG A 99 -0.55 -29.96 -25.58
CA ARG A 99 -1.46 -28.80 -25.65
C ARG A 99 -1.96 -28.39 -24.27
N ALA A 100 -2.32 -29.36 -23.42
CA ALA A 100 -2.73 -29.11 -22.05
C ALA A 100 -1.60 -28.45 -21.24
N LEU A 101 -0.36 -28.97 -21.36
CA LEU A 101 0.81 -28.39 -20.72
C LEU A 101 1.13 -26.98 -21.23
N SER A 102 1.12 -26.76 -22.55
CA SER A 102 1.34 -25.42 -23.13
C SER A 102 0.33 -24.41 -22.58
N THR A 103 -0.96 -24.77 -22.57
CA THR A 103 -2.04 -23.92 -22.04
C THR A 103 -1.82 -23.61 -20.56
N HIS A 104 -1.39 -24.60 -19.77
CA HIS A 104 -1.10 -24.40 -18.35
C HIS A 104 0.10 -23.48 -18.12
N VAL A 105 1.18 -23.66 -18.88
CA VAL A 105 2.39 -22.82 -18.81
C VAL A 105 2.08 -21.39 -19.22
N ASP A 106 1.28 -21.18 -20.28
CA ASP A 106 0.82 -19.85 -20.70
C ASP A 106 0.01 -19.15 -19.60
N ALA A 107 -0.88 -19.89 -18.92
CA ALA A 107 -1.65 -19.36 -17.79
C ALA A 107 -0.76 -18.95 -16.61
N LEU A 108 0.27 -19.75 -16.29
CA LEU A 108 1.26 -19.39 -15.26
C LEU A 108 2.07 -18.16 -15.66
N ALA A 109 2.48 -18.04 -16.93
CA ALA A 109 3.21 -16.89 -17.44
C ALA A 109 2.37 -15.61 -17.35
N GLY A 110 1.10 -15.69 -17.75
CA GLY A 110 0.15 -14.58 -17.63
C GLY A 110 -0.07 -14.15 -16.16
N ARG A 111 -0.15 -15.10 -15.23
CA ARG A 111 -0.25 -14.81 -13.80
C ARG A 111 1.02 -14.15 -13.26
N ALA A 112 2.21 -14.64 -13.64
CA ALA A 112 3.47 -14.05 -13.24
C ALA A 112 3.59 -12.59 -13.73
N ALA A 113 3.19 -12.32 -14.98
CA ALA A 113 3.12 -10.97 -15.53
C ALA A 113 2.16 -10.08 -14.72
N THR A 114 0.92 -10.54 -14.51
CA THR A 114 -0.10 -9.76 -13.78
C THR A 114 0.31 -9.48 -12.33
N THR A 115 1.02 -10.42 -11.69
CA THR A 115 1.55 -10.25 -10.34
C THR A 115 2.69 -9.23 -10.31
N ALA A 116 3.56 -9.23 -11.32
CA ALA A 116 4.63 -8.24 -11.45
C ALA A 116 4.05 -6.82 -11.64
N ASP A 117 3.05 -6.68 -12.51
CA ASP A 117 2.40 -5.39 -12.77
C ASP A 117 1.66 -4.87 -11.52
N LEU A 118 0.99 -5.75 -10.77
CA LEU A 118 0.40 -5.39 -9.47
C LEU A 118 1.47 -4.97 -8.45
N GLY A 119 2.62 -5.62 -8.44
CA GLY A 119 3.77 -5.22 -7.61
C GLY A 119 4.22 -3.80 -7.92
N ASP A 120 4.36 -3.44 -9.20
CA ASP A 120 4.73 -2.09 -9.60
C ASP A 120 3.65 -1.05 -9.21
N ASP A 121 2.37 -1.36 -9.43
CA ASP A 121 1.25 -0.50 -9.05
C ASP A 121 1.24 -0.25 -7.52
N LEU A 122 1.45 -1.30 -6.71
CA LEU A 122 1.55 -1.20 -5.26
C LEU A 122 2.77 -0.37 -4.84
N ALA A 123 3.93 -0.60 -5.45
CA ALA A 123 5.13 0.16 -5.15
C ALA A 123 4.95 1.66 -5.47
N GLU A 124 4.30 1.99 -6.60
CA GLU A 124 4.02 3.38 -6.95
C GLU A 124 3.01 4.03 -6.01
N TRP A 125 1.92 3.31 -5.67
CA TRP A 125 0.97 3.77 -4.66
C TRP A 125 1.66 4.05 -3.30
N MET A 126 2.54 3.15 -2.85
CA MET A 126 3.29 3.33 -1.61
C MET A 126 4.18 4.58 -1.67
N ARG A 127 4.92 4.79 -2.77
CA ARG A 127 5.74 6.00 -2.96
C ARG A 127 4.89 7.27 -2.99
N GLY A 128 3.78 7.25 -3.71
CA GLY A 128 2.82 8.35 -3.77
C GLY A 128 2.27 8.71 -2.40
N THR A 129 1.84 7.71 -1.63
CA THR A 129 1.33 7.86 -0.26
C THR A 129 2.38 8.48 0.66
N ARG A 130 3.60 7.96 0.64
CA ARG A 130 4.71 8.50 1.44
C ARG A 130 5.04 9.95 1.09
N ARG A 131 5.05 10.29 -0.22
CA ARG A 131 5.25 11.67 -0.69
C ARG A 131 4.13 12.60 -0.22
N ALA A 132 2.87 12.17 -0.32
CA ALA A 132 1.72 12.97 0.12
C ALA A 132 1.74 13.23 1.64
N VAL A 133 2.07 12.21 2.44
CA VAL A 133 2.21 12.36 3.89
C VAL A 133 3.39 13.27 4.23
N ALA A 134 4.53 13.16 3.55
CA ALA A 134 5.65 14.07 3.77
C ALA A 134 5.28 15.53 3.47
N ALA A 135 4.52 15.76 2.39
CA ALA A 135 4.05 17.09 2.02
C ALA A 135 3.10 17.68 3.07
N VAL A 136 2.09 16.93 3.52
CA VAL A 136 1.15 17.45 4.55
C VAL A 136 1.86 17.68 5.88
N LEU A 137 2.87 16.88 6.25
CA LEU A 137 3.66 17.12 7.45
C LEU A 137 4.52 18.38 7.34
N ALA A 138 5.12 18.65 6.17
CA ALA A 138 5.83 19.90 5.94
C ALA A 138 4.90 21.12 6.09
N ASP A 139 3.70 21.04 5.50
CA ASP A 139 2.70 22.09 5.58
C ASP A 139 2.20 22.30 7.02
N VAL A 140 1.95 21.21 7.74
CA VAL A 140 1.56 21.25 9.16
C VAL A 140 2.66 21.87 10.02
N LEU A 141 3.92 21.48 9.83
CA LEU A 141 5.04 22.04 10.59
C LEU A 141 5.21 23.55 10.35
N ALA A 142 4.91 24.03 9.15
CA ALA A 142 4.94 25.45 8.80
C ALA A 142 3.66 26.22 9.20
N SER A 143 2.65 25.55 9.74
CA SER A 143 1.34 26.14 10.02
C SER A 143 1.29 26.92 11.34
N ALA A 144 0.36 27.87 11.43
CA ALA A 144 0.13 28.64 12.65
C ALA A 144 -0.41 27.76 13.79
N GLU A 145 -1.17 26.72 13.45
CA GLU A 145 -1.71 25.73 14.37
C GLU A 145 -0.59 24.95 15.08
N SER A 146 0.47 24.59 14.35
CA SER A 146 1.68 23.99 14.93
C SER A 146 2.37 24.96 15.91
N ALA A 147 2.48 26.23 15.55
CA ALA A 147 3.08 27.25 16.41
C ALA A 147 2.25 27.54 17.69
N ALA A 148 0.94 27.29 17.65
CA ALA A 148 0.04 27.45 18.79
C ALA A 148 0.11 26.29 19.79
N LEU A 149 0.70 25.14 19.40
CA LEU A 149 0.79 23.96 20.24
C LEU A 149 2.11 23.94 21.02
N PRO A 150 2.08 24.01 22.36
CA PRO A 150 3.28 23.92 23.17
C PRO A 150 3.84 22.49 23.08
N LEU A 151 4.99 22.34 22.45
CA LEU A 151 5.74 21.07 22.41
C LEU A 151 6.41 20.73 23.74
N THR A 152 6.56 21.74 24.61
CA THR A 152 7.12 21.63 25.95
C THR A 152 6.20 22.35 26.93
N GLY A 153 5.44 21.58 27.70
CA GLY A 153 4.54 22.11 28.73
C GLY A 153 3.82 20.99 29.47
N ALA A 154 4.15 20.80 30.74
CA ALA A 154 3.61 19.77 31.62
C ALA A 154 2.22 20.11 32.18
N GLY A 155 1.33 20.64 31.34
CA GLY A 155 -0.07 20.83 31.69
C GLY A 155 -0.87 19.61 31.23
N PRO A 156 -1.70 18.97 32.08
CA PRO A 156 -2.57 17.90 31.62
C PRO A 156 -3.44 18.40 30.48
N ALA A 157 -3.59 17.58 29.42
CA ALA A 157 -4.37 17.93 28.23
C ALA A 157 -5.79 18.42 28.57
N GLU A 158 -6.32 17.98 29.71
CA GLU A 158 -7.59 18.38 30.34
C GLU A 158 -7.76 19.89 30.60
N LEU A 159 -6.67 20.62 30.80
CA LEU A 159 -6.68 22.05 31.15
C LEU A 159 -6.27 22.97 29.99
N LEU A 160 -6.17 22.42 28.78
CA LEU A 160 -5.76 23.20 27.62
C LEU A 160 -6.84 24.20 27.21
N PRO A 161 -6.44 25.41 26.79
CA PRO A 161 -7.39 26.38 26.30
C PRO A 161 -8.03 25.93 24.97
N PRO A 162 -9.27 26.37 24.66
CA PRO A 162 -10.07 25.85 23.54
C PRO A 162 -9.44 26.05 22.16
N ASP A 163 -8.59 27.06 22.01
CA ASP A 163 -7.82 27.36 20.81
C ASP A 163 -6.80 26.26 20.48
N GLN A 164 -6.16 25.67 21.50
CA GLN A 164 -5.22 24.56 21.33
C GLN A 164 -5.92 23.26 20.96
N HIS A 165 -7.13 23.02 21.48
CA HIS A 165 -7.97 21.89 21.05
C HIS A 165 -8.35 22.01 19.56
N GLY A 166 -8.74 23.20 19.12
CA GLY A 166 -9.03 23.47 17.72
C GLY A 166 -7.80 23.24 16.82
N ALA A 167 -6.64 23.77 17.22
CA ALA A 167 -5.39 23.61 16.48
C ALA A 167 -4.98 22.13 16.34
N ALA A 168 -5.03 21.35 17.43
CA ALA A 168 -4.76 19.92 17.39
C ALA A 168 -5.74 19.17 16.47
N ALA A 169 -7.03 19.50 16.56
CA ALA A 169 -8.06 18.87 15.73
C ALA A 169 -7.88 19.16 14.23
N GLU A 170 -7.44 20.38 13.87
CA GLU A 170 -7.12 20.78 12.50
C GLU A 170 -5.90 20.03 11.96
N VAL A 171 -4.81 19.97 12.73
CA VAL A 171 -3.61 19.20 12.37
C VAL A 171 -3.95 17.73 12.16
N ALA A 172 -4.63 17.12 13.12
CA ALA A 172 -5.06 15.73 13.04
C ALA A 172 -5.96 15.47 11.81
N THR A 173 -6.88 16.39 11.51
CA THR A 173 -7.77 16.28 10.35
C THR A 173 -7.00 16.29 9.03
N ARG A 174 -6.03 17.20 8.88
CA ARG A 174 -5.21 17.30 7.66
C ARG A 174 -4.41 16.03 7.41
N VAL A 175 -3.75 15.52 8.46
CA VAL A 175 -2.96 14.28 8.40
C VAL A 175 -3.86 13.08 8.09
N LEU A 176 -4.89 12.85 8.91
CA LEU A 176 -5.75 11.67 8.75
C LEU A 176 -6.55 11.68 7.46
N ARG A 177 -6.98 12.84 6.96
CA ARG A 177 -7.63 12.93 5.64
C ARG A 177 -6.69 12.48 4.53
N THR A 178 -5.44 12.95 4.55
CA THR A 178 -4.42 12.56 3.55
C THR A 178 -4.19 11.04 3.56
N VAL A 179 -4.08 10.45 4.75
CA VAL A 179 -3.93 9.01 4.93
C VAL A 179 -5.18 8.26 4.47
N ALA A 180 -6.38 8.73 4.82
CA ALA A 180 -7.64 8.11 4.43
C ALA A 180 -7.85 8.09 2.92
N ASP A 181 -7.47 9.18 2.25
CA ASP A 181 -7.60 9.29 0.79
C ASP A 181 -6.57 8.40 0.08
N ALA A 182 -5.37 8.26 0.65
CA ALA A 182 -4.38 7.29 0.17
C ALA A 182 -4.85 5.83 0.34
N PHE A 183 -5.48 5.47 1.47
CA PHE A 183 -6.07 4.14 1.65
C PHE A 183 -7.23 3.88 0.70
N ALA A 184 -8.10 4.87 0.46
CA ALA A 184 -9.18 4.73 -0.52
C ALA A 184 -8.64 4.47 -1.94
N ALA A 185 -7.50 5.08 -2.29
CA ALA A 185 -6.83 4.81 -3.57
C ALA A 185 -6.20 3.41 -3.64
N ALA A 186 -5.95 2.75 -2.51
CA ALA A 186 -5.41 1.39 -2.45
C ALA A 186 -6.47 0.30 -2.69
N GLU A 187 -7.75 0.59 -2.45
CA GLU A 187 -8.84 -0.39 -2.52
C GLU A 187 -8.85 -1.20 -3.83
N PRO A 188 -8.74 -0.58 -5.03
CA PRO A 188 -8.72 -1.33 -6.28
C PRO A 188 -7.51 -2.26 -6.41
N LEU A 189 -6.38 -1.94 -5.76
CA LEU A 189 -5.19 -2.78 -5.75
C LEU A 189 -5.41 -4.01 -4.85
N LEU A 190 -6.07 -3.83 -3.70
CA LEU A 190 -6.42 -4.93 -2.79
C LEU A 190 -7.43 -5.89 -3.42
N ASP A 191 -8.42 -5.38 -4.14
CA ASP A 191 -9.37 -6.22 -4.90
C ASP A 191 -8.65 -7.08 -5.96
N ARG A 192 -7.66 -6.51 -6.65
CA ARG A 192 -6.81 -7.24 -7.61
C ARG A 192 -5.99 -8.33 -6.92
N THR A 193 -5.42 -8.09 -5.74
CA THR A 193 -4.68 -9.13 -4.99
C THR A 193 -5.56 -10.32 -4.64
N THR A 194 -6.79 -10.07 -4.19
CA THR A 194 -7.76 -11.11 -3.82
C THR A 194 -8.17 -11.93 -5.04
N THR A 195 -8.43 -11.24 -6.16
CA THR A 195 -8.81 -11.86 -7.42
C THR A 195 -7.70 -12.77 -7.96
N LEU A 196 -6.44 -12.31 -7.95
CA LEU A 196 -5.29 -13.12 -8.38
C LEU A 196 -5.06 -14.35 -7.50
N SER A 197 -5.36 -14.25 -6.20
CA SER A 197 -5.23 -15.37 -5.27
C SER A 197 -6.28 -16.44 -5.54
N ALA A 198 -7.50 -16.06 -5.94
CA ALA A 198 -8.58 -16.98 -6.26
C ALA A 198 -8.41 -17.70 -7.61
N GLN A 199 -7.70 -17.10 -8.57
CA GLN A 199 -7.55 -17.61 -9.95
C GLN A 199 -6.42 -18.63 -10.14
N SER A 200 -6.03 -19.39 -9.11
CA SER A 200 -4.93 -20.36 -9.26
C SER A 200 -5.30 -21.45 -10.29
N PRO A 201 -4.55 -21.60 -11.40
CA PRO A 201 -4.90 -22.56 -12.44
C PRO A 201 -4.78 -23.99 -11.89
N PRO A 202 -5.75 -24.88 -12.17
CA PRO A 202 -5.62 -26.27 -11.78
C PRO A 202 -4.44 -26.92 -12.51
N PRO A 203 -3.80 -27.94 -11.92
CA PRO A 203 -2.78 -28.71 -12.61
C PRO A 203 -3.37 -29.35 -13.88
N PRO A 204 -2.56 -29.53 -14.94
CA PRO A 204 -3.04 -30.18 -16.16
C PRO A 204 -3.50 -31.61 -15.84
N ALA A 205 -4.65 -32.01 -16.38
CA ALA A 205 -5.08 -33.41 -16.33
C ALA A 205 -4.17 -34.23 -17.24
N ILE A 206 -3.40 -35.16 -16.65
CA ILE A 206 -2.50 -36.09 -17.34
C ILE A 206 -3.27 -37.34 -17.73
#